data_AF-S2IUH7-F1
#
_entry.id   AF-S2IUH7-F1
#
_cell.length_a   1.000
_cell.length_b   1.000
_cell.length_c   1.000
_cell.angle_alpha   90.00
_cell.angle_beta   90.00
_cell.angle_gamma   90.00
#
_symmetry.space_group_name_H-M   'P 1'
#
loop_
_entity.id
_entity.type
_entity.pdbx_description
1 polymer ?
#
loop_
_entity_poly.entity_id
_entity_poly.type
_entity_poly.pdbx_seq_one_letter_code
_entity_poly.pdbx_strand_id
1 'polypeptide(L)'
;MLKTLLNSTITTDMSVNDNIWVKPTLSSVTLKFMQPCLIFLENIYTLVKCLIFFKHATICSTSYHKKDSYLEYFQKQLDSAKSYKEWSQAAMALDSLTGADEWKNSPVSNDYDYKLLQSRIHEIDHIRSSGQDRRAMTFALRLSLSRNLGDMGNSALFGHCYIGTKKLISDYIDHIIEQVRWIGDTTTPTVDMDFKQRHDYFMNLRRSYGRTALLLSGGGTLGYFHIGVLKTLVNARLLPRILSGASTGSVMASVICTLNEQDRIAMLNDYDAIPVNVFSRPEAPDTLLLRLNRYLLNGNLYDPVILKDTLREQYGDITFAEAYNRSQLILNITVSSASIYEMPRLLNYITAPDVVRWRQIKRTKTHTLTFLHLGYLVGSVSNACI
;
A
#
# COMPACT_ATOMS: atom_id res chain seq x y z
N MET A 1 55.26 -32.18 -36.22
CA MET A 1 55.99 -33.20 -35.44
C MET A 1 55.21 -34.51 -35.28
N LEU A 2 53.92 -34.49 -34.90
CA LEU A 2 53.09 -35.72 -34.84
C LEU A 2 52.84 -36.37 -36.22
N LYS A 3 52.67 -35.55 -37.27
CA LYS A 3 52.42 -36.02 -38.65
C LYS A 3 53.63 -36.74 -39.27
N THR A 4 54.84 -36.40 -38.83
CA THR A 4 56.10 -36.99 -39.34
C THR A 4 56.42 -38.32 -38.66
N LEU A 5 56.04 -38.50 -37.40
CA LEU A 5 56.20 -39.75 -36.65
C LEU A 5 55.21 -40.85 -37.07
N LEU A 6 54.00 -40.49 -37.50
CA LEU A 6 52.98 -41.44 -37.96
C LEU A 6 53.32 -42.07 -39.31
N ASN A 7 54.08 -41.37 -40.16
CA ASN A 7 54.43 -41.86 -41.51
C ASN A 7 55.63 -42.82 -41.53
N SER A 8 56.41 -42.94 -40.44
CA SER A 8 57.58 -43.82 -40.39
C SER A 8 57.33 -45.20 -39.79
N THR A 9 56.10 -45.52 -39.38
CA THR A 9 55.75 -46.75 -38.63
C THR A 9 54.81 -47.71 -39.36
N ILE A 10 54.53 -47.47 -40.65
CA ILE A 10 53.77 -48.39 -41.49
C ILE A 10 54.68 -48.83 -42.64
N THR A 11 55.51 -49.84 -42.39
CA THR A 11 56.21 -50.58 -43.45
C THR A 11 55.29 -51.73 -43.87
N THR A 12 54.63 -51.59 -45.01
CA THR A 12 53.96 -52.71 -45.69
C THR A 12 54.97 -53.35 -46.63
N ASP A 13 55.60 -54.45 -46.21
CA ASP A 13 56.34 -55.32 -47.14
C ASP A 13 55.33 -56.05 -48.02
N MET A 14 55.36 -55.76 -49.32
CA MET A 14 54.65 -56.51 -50.35
C MET A 14 55.53 -57.66 -50.82
N SER A 15 55.09 -58.91 -50.63
CA SER A 15 55.57 -60.02 -51.45
C SER A 15 54.39 -60.87 -51.93
N VAL A 16 54.47 -61.26 -53.19
CA VAL A 16 53.49 -61.97 -53.98
C VAL A 16 53.59 -63.46 -53.67
N ASN A 17 52.63 -64.02 -52.93
CA ASN A 17 51.95 -65.30 -53.15
C ASN A 17 51.27 -65.79 -51.85
N ASP A 18 50.12 -66.42 -52.04
CA ASP A 18 49.33 -67.23 -51.11
C ASP A 18 48.41 -66.50 -50.10
N ASN A 19 47.12 -66.83 -50.22
CA ASN A 19 45.98 -66.33 -49.46
C ASN A 19 46.05 -66.67 -47.96
N ILE A 20 46.77 -65.88 -47.16
CA ILE A 20 46.63 -65.90 -45.70
C ILE A 20 46.55 -64.45 -45.18
N TRP A 21 45.37 -64.05 -44.71
CA TRP A 21 45.18 -62.81 -43.97
C TRP A 21 45.80 -62.94 -42.57
N VAL A 22 46.95 -62.31 -42.32
CA VAL A 22 47.47 -62.11 -40.97
C VAL A 22 46.92 -60.80 -40.41
N LYS A 23 46.25 -60.87 -39.25
CA LYS A 23 45.66 -59.71 -38.57
C LYS A 23 46.78 -58.73 -38.17
N PRO A 24 46.72 -57.43 -38.54
CA PRO A 24 47.73 -56.47 -38.13
C PRO A 24 47.62 -56.26 -36.61
N THR A 25 48.62 -56.71 -35.86
CA THR A 25 48.73 -56.38 -34.44
C THR A 25 49.30 -54.97 -34.31
N LEU A 26 48.47 -54.01 -33.88
CA LEU A 26 48.96 -52.70 -33.44
C LEU A 26 50.02 -52.93 -32.36
N SER A 27 51.25 -52.46 -32.60
CA SER A 27 52.31 -52.58 -31.59
C SER A 27 51.90 -51.83 -30.32
N SER A 28 52.15 -52.44 -29.16
CA SER A 28 51.80 -51.94 -27.81
C SER A 28 52.37 -50.55 -27.47
N VAL A 29 53.21 -49.99 -28.34
CA VAL A 29 53.86 -48.68 -28.20
C VAL A 29 52.91 -47.52 -28.49
N THR A 30 51.99 -47.67 -29.46
CA THR A 30 51.04 -46.59 -29.81
C THR A 30 49.96 -46.41 -28.74
N LEU A 31 49.48 -47.51 -28.14
CA LEU A 31 48.51 -47.45 -27.04
C LEU A 31 49.14 -46.82 -25.78
N LYS A 32 50.39 -47.17 -25.45
CA LYS A 32 51.14 -46.62 -24.31
C LYS A 32 51.44 -45.12 -24.45
N PHE A 33 51.56 -44.59 -25.66
CA PHE A 33 51.84 -43.16 -25.90
C PHE A 33 50.57 -42.31 -26.04
N MET A 34 49.45 -42.89 -26.46
CA MET A 34 48.16 -42.19 -26.60
C MET A 34 47.43 -42.01 -25.26
N GLN A 35 47.56 -42.97 -24.36
CA GLN A 35 46.89 -42.96 -23.05
C GLN A 35 47.28 -41.76 -22.16
N PRO A 36 48.57 -41.37 -22.03
CA PRO A 36 48.98 -40.18 -21.29
C PRO A 36 48.46 -38.89 -21.93
N CYS A 37 48.42 -38.81 -23.26
CA CYS A 37 47.92 -37.65 -23.99
C CYS A 37 46.41 -37.44 -23.80
N LEU A 38 45.63 -38.52 -23.77
CA LEU A 38 44.19 -38.45 -23.48
C LEU A 38 43.92 -38.00 -22.04
N ILE A 39 44.65 -38.56 -21.07
CA ILE A 39 44.56 -38.15 -19.66
C ILE A 39 44.97 -36.68 -19.49
N PHE A 40 46.00 -36.23 -20.23
CA PHE A 40 46.44 -34.83 -20.23
C PHE A 40 45.36 -33.89 -20.80
N LEU A 41 44.68 -34.27 -21.89
CA LEU A 41 43.58 -33.49 -22.46
C LEU A 41 42.35 -33.46 -21.55
N GLU A 42 41.99 -34.58 -20.91
CA GLU A 42 40.91 -34.60 -19.91
C GLU A 42 41.24 -33.68 -18.73
N ASN A 43 42.46 -33.77 -18.20
CA ASN A 43 42.91 -32.92 -17.10
C ASN A 43 42.84 -31.43 -17.47
N ILE A 44 43.28 -31.05 -18.68
CA ILE A 44 43.14 -29.68 -19.20
C ILE A 44 41.67 -29.26 -19.30
N TYR A 45 40.80 -30.13 -19.79
CA TYR A 45 39.37 -29.83 -19.90
C TYR A 45 38.72 -29.62 -18.53
N THR A 46 39.01 -30.46 -17.54
CA THR A 46 38.57 -30.23 -16.15
C THR A 46 39.16 -28.95 -15.57
N LEU A 47 40.43 -28.64 -15.83
CA LEU A 47 41.06 -27.41 -15.36
C LEU A 47 40.35 -26.16 -15.91
N VAL A 48 40.03 -26.16 -17.20
CA VAL A 48 39.28 -25.06 -17.84
C VAL A 48 37.88 -24.93 -17.24
N LYS A 49 37.16 -26.04 -17.01
CA LYS A 49 35.86 -26.03 -16.32
C LYS A 49 35.98 -25.47 -14.90
N CYS A 50 36.98 -25.88 -14.15
CA CYS A 50 37.23 -25.36 -12.80
C CYS A 50 37.53 -23.85 -12.83
N LEU A 51 38.37 -23.37 -13.75
CA LEU A 51 38.66 -21.94 -13.89
C LEU A 51 37.42 -21.10 -14.22
N ILE A 52 36.54 -21.60 -15.10
CA ILE A 52 35.26 -20.95 -15.41
C ILE A 52 34.36 -20.92 -14.17
N PHE A 53 34.25 -22.05 -13.45
CA PHE A 53 33.46 -22.12 -12.21
C PHE A 53 33.99 -21.18 -11.13
N PHE A 54 35.30 -21.17 -10.87
CA PHE A 54 35.93 -20.26 -9.91
C PHE A 54 35.72 -18.80 -10.31
N LYS A 55 35.92 -18.45 -11.59
CA LYS A 55 35.68 -17.08 -12.06
C LYS A 55 34.21 -16.68 -11.85
N HIS A 56 33.27 -17.58 -12.13
CA HIS A 56 31.86 -17.31 -11.90
C HIS A 56 31.53 -17.18 -10.41
N ALA A 57 32.07 -18.07 -9.56
CA ALA A 57 31.90 -18.03 -8.12
C ALA A 57 32.47 -16.74 -7.49
N THR A 58 33.65 -16.29 -7.92
CA THR A 58 34.25 -15.03 -7.43
C THR A 58 33.46 -13.81 -7.89
N ILE A 59 32.97 -13.79 -9.14
CA ILE A 59 32.10 -12.72 -9.64
C ILE A 59 30.77 -12.69 -8.89
N CYS A 60 30.15 -13.84 -8.67
CA CYS A 60 28.92 -13.94 -7.86
C CYS A 60 29.19 -13.48 -6.42
N SER A 61 30.22 -14.00 -5.75
CA SER A 61 30.54 -13.64 -4.37
C SER A 61 30.81 -12.13 -4.18
N THR A 62 31.56 -11.52 -5.09
CA THR A 62 31.80 -10.06 -5.06
C THR A 62 30.53 -9.26 -5.36
N SER A 63 29.68 -9.74 -6.26
CA SER A 63 28.38 -9.13 -6.56
C SER A 63 27.43 -9.21 -5.37
N TYR A 64 27.36 -10.36 -4.67
CA TYR A 64 26.55 -10.56 -3.46
C TYR A 64 26.99 -9.63 -2.33
N HIS A 65 28.29 -9.60 -2.02
CA HIS A 65 28.81 -8.69 -0.98
C HIS A 65 28.51 -7.22 -1.27
N LYS A 66 28.60 -6.81 -2.55
CA LYS A 66 28.28 -5.45 -2.95
C LYS A 66 26.78 -5.16 -2.78
N LYS A 67 25.92 -6.12 -3.12
CA LYS A 67 24.46 -6.02 -2.96
C LYS A 67 24.06 -5.88 -1.49
N ASP A 68 24.64 -6.69 -0.61
CA ASP A 68 24.36 -6.66 0.83
C ASP A 68 24.77 -5.31 1.45
N SER A 69 25.91 -4.77 1.04
CA SER A 69 26.35 -3.44 1.48
C SER A 69 25.39 -2.32 1.05
N TYR A 70 24.83 -2.39 -0.17
CA TYR A 70 23.83 -1.42 -0.62
C TYR A 70 22.49 -1.58 0.10
N LEU A 71 22.06 -2.81 0.40
CA LEU A 71 20.85 -3.07 1.18
C LEU A 71 20.95 -2.43 2.57
N GLU A 72 22.05 -2.64 3.29
CA GLU A 72 22.28 -2.00 4.59
C GLU A 72 22.32 -0.47 4.50
N TYR A 73 22.94 0.07 3.44
CA TYR A 73 23.00 1.50 3.21
C TYR A 73 21.60 2.11 3.05
N PHE A 74 20.78 1.56 2.16
CA PHE A 74 19.43 2.09 1.92
C PHE A 74 18.49 1.83 3.09
N GLN A 75 18.65 0.73 3.84
CA GLN A 75 17.90 0.49 5.07
C GLN A 75 18.20 1.57 6.12
N LYS A 76 19.48 1.93 6.31
CA LYS A 76 19.87 3.04 7.19
C LYS A 76 19.32 4.38 6.73
N GLN A 77 19.28 4.63 5.42
CA GLN A 77 18.65 5.86 4.88
C GLN A 77 17.15 5.88 5.13
N LEU A 78 16.47 4.73 4.99
CA LEU A 78 15.04 4.61 5.26
C LEU A 78 14.72 4.87 6.73
N ASP A 79 15.50 4.31 7.65
CA ASP A 79 15.31 4.48 9.10
C ASP A 79 15.64 5.91 9.60
N SER A 80 16.56 6.60 8.91
CA SER A 80 16.98 7.97 9.26
C SER A 80 16.25 9.07 8.49
N ALA A 81 15.35 8.72 7.57
CA ALA A 81 14.62 9.67 6.73
C ALA A 81 13.75 10.62 7.57
N LYS A 82 13.84 11.92 7.29
CA LYS A 82 13.05 12.95 8.00
C LYS A 82 11.87 13.45 7.18
N SER A 83 11.82 13.10 5.90
CA SER A 83 10.74 13.45 5.00
C SER A 83 10.24 12.23 4.22
N TYR A 84 8.97 12.27 3.84
CA TYR A 84 8.39 11.23 2.97
C TYR A 84 9.14 11.11 1.64
N LYS A 85 9.65 12.22 1.09
CA LYS A 85 10.40 12.22 -0.17
C LYS A 85 11.69 11.41 -0.06
N GLU A 86 12.49 11.67 0.98
CA GLU A 86 13.72 10.92 1.26
C GLU A 86 13.40 9.43 1.51
N TRP A 87 12.39 9.17 2.34
CA TRP A 87 11.93 7.81 2.64
C TRP A 87 11.51 7.06 1.37
N SER A 88 10.73 7.71 0.48
CA SER A 88 10.26 7.11 -0.77
C SER A 88 11.39 6.79 -1.74
N GLN A 89 12.43 7.63 -1.79
CA GLN A 89 13.59 7.41 -2.65
C GLN A 89 14.40 6.20 -2.18
N ALA A 90 14.64 6.08 -0.86
CA ALA A 90 15.29 4.92 -0.28
C ALA A 90 14.46 3.64 -0.46
N ALA A 91 13.14 3.71 -0.23
CA ALA A 91 12.20 2.62 -0.45
C ALA A 91 12.19 2.12 -1.90
N MET A 92 12.17 3.03 -2.88
CA MET A 92 12.27 2.69 -4.30
C MET A 92 13.59 1.98 -4.64
N ALA A 93 14.71 2.45 -4.08
CA ALA A 93 16.01 1.81 -4.27
C ALA A 93 16.04 0.40 -3.65
N LEU A 94 15.44 0.20 -2.48
CA LEU A 94 15.31 -1.12 -1.85
C LEU A 94 14.41 -2.06 -2.65
N ASP A 95 13.27 -1.59 -3.15
CA ASP A 95 12.39 -2.38 -4.02
C ASP A 95 13.13 -2.88 -5.27
N SER A 96 13.95 -2.02 -5.88
CA SER A 96 14.77 -2.37 -7.05
C SER A 96 15.85 -3.40 -6.71
N LEU A 97 16.53 -3.26 -5.56
CA LEU A 97 17.58 -4.19 -5.15
C LEU A 97 17.03 -5.56 -4.71
N THR A 98 15.88 -5.58 -4.04
CA THR A 98 15.25 -6.82 -3.54
C THR A 98 14.51 -7.60 -4.63
N GLY A 99 14.31 -7.00 -5.80
CA GLY A 99 13.53 -7.60 -6.90
C GLY A 99 12.02 -7.40 -6.74
N ALA A 100 11.59 -6.58 -5.77
CA ALA A 100 10.18 -6.25 -5.57
C ALA A 100 9.59 -5.53 -6.79
N ASP A 101 10.40 -4.77 -7.54
CA ASP A 101 9.97 -4.15 -8.81
C ASP A 101 9.64 -5.17 -9.90
N GLU A 102 10.31 -6.32 -9.94
CA GLU A 102 9.96 -7.40 -10.88
C GLU A 102 8.58 -7.98 -10.52
N TRP A 103 8.33 -8.21 -9.23
CA TRP A 103 7.01 -8.61 -8.75
C TRP A 103 5.94 -7.54 -9.07
N LYS A 104 6.27 -6.26 -8.91
CA LYS A 104 5.38 -5.12 -9.18
C LYS A 104 4.97 -5.05 -10.65
N ASN A 105 5.90 -5.32 -11.56
CA ASN A 105 5.68 -5.31 -13.00
C ASN A 105 5.02 -6.60 -13.52
N SER A 106 5.13 -7.71 -12.79
CA SER A 106 4.43 -8.95 -13.14
C SER A 106 2.94 -8.85 -12.76
N PRO A 107 2.01 -8.95 -13.74
CA PRO A 107 0.58 -8.86 -13.46
C PRO A 107 0.03 -10.10 -12.74
N VAL A 108 0.75 -11.23 -12.72
CA VAL A 108 0.23 -12.47 -12.14
C VAL A 108 0.37 -12.43 -10.61
N SER A 109 -0.74 -12.62 -9.91
CA SER A 109 -0.81 -12.89 -8.46
C SER A 109 -2.05 -13.71 -8.14
N ASN A 110 -2.03 -14.41 -7.01
CA ASN A 110 -3.21 -15.13 -6.49
C ASN A 110 -4.11 -14.22 -5.64
N ASP A 111 -3.61 -13.05 -5.23
CA ASP A 111 -4.29 -12.14 -4.30
C ASP A 111 -5.29 -11.19 -5.00
N TYR A 112 -5.37 -11.24 -6.33
CA TYR A 112 -6.36 -10.50 -7.12
C TYR A 112 -6.58 -11.14 -8.50
N ASP A 113 -7.74 -10.89 -9.09
CA ASP A 113 -8.08 -11.34 -10.44
C ASP A 113 -7.49 -10.41 -11.50
N TYR A 114 -6.20 -10.63 -11.81
CA TYR A 114 -5.49 -9.86 -12.82
C TYR A 114 -6.07 -10.00 -14.23
N LYS A 115 -6.70 -11.14 -14.56
CA LYS A 115 -7.32 -11.38 -15.87
C LYS A 115 -8.56 -10.52 -16.04
N LEU A 116 -9.36 -10.40 -14.98
CA LEU A 116 -10.52 -9.50 -14.96
C LEU A 116 -10.08 -8.05 -15.18
N LEU A 117 -9.04 -7.58 -14.48
CA LEU A 117 -8.54 -6.21 -14.66
C LEU A 117 -8.02 -5.98 -16.09
N GLN A 118 -7.23 -6.91 -16.63
CA GLN A 118 -6.76 -6.83 -18.03
C GLN A 118 -7.95 -6.78 -18.99
N SER A 119 -8.95 -7.64 -18.83
CA SER A 119 -10.15 -7.64 -19.67
C SER A 119 -10.88 -6.29 -19.64
N ARG A 120 -10.93 -5.61 -18.49
CA ARG A 120 -11.55 -4.28 -18.38
C ARG A 120 -10.76 -3.18 -19.05
N ILE A 121 -9.43 -3.21 -18.93
CA ILE A 121 -8.57 -2.27 -19.67
C ILE A 121 -8.80 -2.42 -21.17
N HIS A 122 -8.77 -3.66 -21.69
CA HIS A 122 -9.02 -3.92 -23.11
C HIS A 122 -10.40 -3.45 -23.58
N GLU A 123 -11.44 -3.60 -22.76
CA GLU A 123 -12.79 -3.11 -23.08
C GLU A 123 -12.83 -1.58 -23.20
N ILE A 124 -12.19 -0.87 -22.25
CA ILE A 124 -12.07 0.59 -22.28
C ILE A 124 -11.29 1.05 -23.52
N ASP A 125 -10.16 0.41 -23.80
CA ASP A 125 -9.32 0.73 -24.96
C ASP A 125 -10.03 0.43 -26.28
N HIS A 126 -10.83 -0.64 -26.33
CA HIS A 126 -11.62 -0.98 -27.50
C HIS A 126 -12.68 0.10 -27.80
N ILE A 127 -13.37 0.60 -26.78
CA ILE A 127 -14.35 1.70 -26.95
C ILE A 127 -13.65 2.97 -27.45
N ARG A 128 -12.44 3.26 -26.95
CA ARG A 128 -11.65 4.42 -27.38
C ARG A 128 -11.14 4.29 -28.81
N SER A 129 -10.57 3.15 -29.15
CA SER A 129 -9.99 2.89 -30.49
C SER A 129 -11.04 2.78 -31.59
N SER A 130 -12.25 2.29 -31.27
CA SER A 130 -13.37 2.19 -32.21
C SER A 130 -14.04 3.54 -32.52
N GLY A 131 -13.61 4.63 -31.89
CA GLY A 131 -14.16 5.97 -32.11
C GLY A 131 -15.60 6.12 -31.60
N GLN A 132 -16.01 5.29 -30.64
CA GLN A 132 -17.34 5.38 -30.04
C GLN A 132 -17.50 6.66 -29.20
N ASP A 133 -18.71 7.20 -29.21
CA ASP A 133 -19.07 8.40 -28.47
C ASP A 133 -18.94 8.24 -26.95
N ARG A 134 -18.83 9.35 -26.22
CA ARG A 134 -18.78 9.36 -24.75
C ARG A 134 -19.93 8.60 -24.09
N ARG A 135 -21.10 8.53 -24.72
CA ARG A 135 -22.26 7.78 -24.21
C ARG A 135 -21.97 6.29 -24.06
N ALA A 136 -21.25 5.69 -25.00
CA ALA A 136 -20.87 4.28 -24.94
C ALA A 136 -19.92 4.03 -23.76
N MET A 137 -18.91 4.89 -23.61
CA MET A 137 -18.00 4.84 -22.46
C MET A 137 -18.74 5.01 -21.13
N THR A 138 -19.69 5.94 -21.09
CA THR A 138 -20.55 6.19 -19.91
C THR A 138 -21.31 4.93 -19.50
N PHE A 139 -21.83 4.18 -20.48
CA PHE A 139 -22.53 2.91 -20.24
C PHE A 139 -21.58 1.83 -19.71
N ALA A 140 -20.41 1.67 -20.35
CA ALA A 140 -19.41 0.68 -19.94
C ALA A 140 -18.89 0.93 -18.52
N LEU A 141 -18.56 2.18 -18.18
CA LEU A 141 -18.09 2.55 -16.83
C LEU A 141 -19.19 2.36 -15.77
N ARG A 142 -20.45 2.66 -16.10
CA ARG A 142 -21.56 2.47 -15.17
C ARG A 142 -21.74 1.02 -14.75
N LEU A 143 -21.45 0.06 -15.63
CA LEU A 143 -21.57 -1.37 -15.36
C LEU A 143 -20.33 -1.97 -14.69
N SER A 144 -19.14 -1.45 -15.03
CA SER A 144 -17.85 -2.06 -14.63
C SER A 144 -17.22 -1.44 -13.39
N LEU A 145 -17.57 -0.20 -13.04
CA LEU A 145 -16.89 0.51 -11.96
C LEU A 145 -17.30 -0.01 -10.58
N SER A 146 -16.39 -0.75 -9.95
CA SER A 146 -16.47 -1.24 -8.56
C SER A 146 -15.24 -0.80 -7.77
N ARG A 147 -15.39 -0.54 -6.47
CA ARG A 147 -14.29 -0.06 -5.60
C ARG A 147 -13.20 -1.11 -5.38
N ASN A 148 -13.57 -2.39 -5.38
CA ASN A 148 -12.65 -3.50 -5.18
C ASN A 148 -12.83 -4.54 -6.29
N LEU A 149 -12.75 -4.09 -7.54
CA LEU A 149 -12.85 -4.99 -8.69
C LEU A 149 -11.73 -6.03 -8.62
N GLY A 150 -12.09 -7.32 -8.72
CA GLY A 150 -11.13 -8.41 -8.73
C GLY A 150 -10.24 -8.48 -7.47
N ASP A 151 -10.69 -7.95 -6.33
CA ASP A 151 -9.92 -7.87 -5.09
C ASP A 151 -8.60 -7.05 -5.19
N MET A 152 -8.55 -6.05 -6.07
CA MET A 152 -7.40 -5.15 -6.23
C MET A 152 -6.99 -4.38 -4.95
N GLY A 153 -7.85 -4.34 -3.94
CA GLY A 153 -7.62 -3.75 -2.63
C GLY A 153 -7.12 -4.71 -1.56
N ASN A 154 -6.79 -5.96 -1.91
CA ASN A 154 -6.30 -6.96 -0.96
C ASN A 154 -5.05 -6.48 -0.22
N SER A 155 -5.05 -6.57 1.11
CA SER A 155 -3.95 -6.11 1.96
C SER A 155 -2.63 -6.85 1.72
N ALA A 156 -2.68 -8.11 1.29
CA ALA A 156 -1.49 -8.91 0.99
C ALA A 156 -0.63 -8.26 -0.11
N LEU A 157 -1.25 -7.63 -1.10
CA LEU A 157 -0.57 -6.96 -2.21
C LEU A 157 0.32 -5.80 -1.73
N PHE A 158 -0.07 -5.11 -0.66
CA PHE A 158 0.65 -3.95 -0.15
C PHE A 158 1.81 -4.31 0.79
N GLY A 159 2.02 -5.61 1.06
CA GLY A 159 3.14 -6.10 1.88
C GLY A 159 4.39 -6.49 1.09
N HIS A 160 4.30 -6.61 -0.24
CA HIS A 160 5.41 -7.10 -1.07
C HIS A 160 6.44 -6.04 -1.46
N CYS A 161 6.02 -4.77 -1.50
CA CYS A 161 6.86 -3.64 -1.87
C CYS A 161 6.82 -2.60 -0.75
N TYR A 162 7.91 -1.87 -0.57
CA TYR A 162 7.91 -0.73 0.34
C TYR A 162 7.02 0.41 -0.19
N ILE A 163 6.95 0.58 -1.52
CA ILE A 163 6.13 1.62 -2.14
C ILE A 163 5.28 1.08 -3.29
N GLY A 164 3.99 1.42 -3.22
CA GLY A 164 3.00 1.04 -4.23
C GLY A 164 2.61 -0.44 -4.16
N THR A 165 1.99 -0.89 -5.25
CA THR A 165 1.52 -2.27 -5.43
C THR A 165 1.66 -2.64 -6.91
N LYS A 166 1.06 -3.75 -7.34
CA LYS A 166 1.02 -4.22 -8.73
C LYS A 166 0.72 -3.09 -9.71
N LYS A 167 1.59 -2.95 -10.71
CA LYS A 167 1.48 -1.93 -11.76
C LYS A 167 0.15 -2.01 -12.52
N LEU A 168 -0.35 -3.21 -12.79
CA LEU A 168 -1.65 -3.42 -13.46
C LEU A 168 -2.81 -2.74 -12.71
N ILE A 169 -2.78 -2.70 -11.38
CA ILE A 169 -3.82 -2.06 -10.57
C ILE A 169 -3.76 -0.54 -10.75
N SER A 170 -2.55 0.03 -10.68
CA SER A 170 -2.32 1.45 -10.96
C SER A 170 -2.74 1.82 -12.38
N ASP A 171 -2.33 1.04 -13.38
CA ASP A 171 -2.68 1.24 -14.78
C ASP A 171 -4.21 1.23 -14.94
N TYR A 172 -4.92 0.24 -14.39
CA TYR A 172 -6.39 0.20 -14.44
C TYR A 172 -7.03 1.48 -13.84
N ILE A 173 -6.59 1.91 -12.66
CA ILE A 173 -7.12 3.11 -12.00
C ILE A 173 -6.85 4.35 -12.86
N ASP A 174 -5.66 4.47 -13.44
CA ASP A 174 -5.27 5.59 -14.29
C ASP A 174 -6.11 5.63 -15.57
N HIS A 175 -6.37 4.48 -16.22
CA HIS A 175 -7.26 4.41 -17.40
C HIS A 175 -8.68 4.88 -17.04
N ILE A 176 -9.23 4.46 -15.89
CA ILE A 176 -10.55 4.91 -15.42
C ILE A 176 -10.55 6.43 -15.19
N ILE A 177 -9.52 6.98 -14.53
CA ILE A 177 -9.41 8.41 -14.27
C ILE A 177 -9.35 9.20 -15.58
N GLU A 178 -8.60 8.70 -16.57
CA GLU A 178 -8.53 9.31 -17.90
C GLU A 178 -9.92 9.38 -18.55
N GLN A 179 -10.68 8.27 -18.53
CA GLN A 179 -12.01 8.25 -19.15
C GLN A 179 -13.00 9.17 -18.42
N VAL A 180 -12.95 9.19 -17.08
CA VAL A 180 -13.75 10.10 -16.25
C VAL A 180 -13.44 11.57 -16.58
N ARG A 181 -12.16 11.92 -16.74
CA ARG A 181 -11.73 13.27 -17.15
C ARG A 181 -12.20 13.61 -18.57
N TRP A 182 -12.08 12.67 -19.51
CA TRP A 182 -12.51 12.86 -20.89
C TRP A 182 -14.03 13.06 -21.05
N ILE A 183 -14.84 12.35 -20.26
CA ILE A 183 -16.30 12.56 -20.22
C ILE A 183 -16.63 13.93 -19.59
N GLY A 184 -15.84 14.34 -18.60
CA GLY A 184 -15.98 15.62 -17.90
C GLY A 184 -15.47 16.84 -18.68
N ASP A 185 -14.70 16.63 -19.74
CA ASP A 185 -14.09 17.71 -20.51
C ASP A 185 -15.15 18.52 -21.27
N THR A 186 -15.20 19.82 -21.00
CA THR A 186 -16.08 20.79 -21.64
C THR A 186 -15.35 21.71 -22.61
N THR A 187 -14.03 21.56 -22.75
CA THR A 187 -13.20 22.44 -23.60
C THR A 187 -13.43 22.15 -25.09
N THR A 188 -13.69 20.90 -25.44
CA THR A 188 -14.13 20.52 -26.80
C THR A 188 -15.65 20.65 -26.90
N PRO A 189 -16.20 21.41 -27.87
CA PRO A 189 -17.63 21.42 -28.15
C PRO A 189 -18.09 20.01 -28.52
N THR A 190 -18.78 19.36 -27.61
CA THR A 190 -19.21 17.98 -27.77
C THR A 190 -20.66 17.92 -28.25
N VAL A 191 -20.90 17.39 -29.45
CA VAL A 191 -22.27 17.08 -29.95
C VAL A 191 -22.82 15.80 -29.31
N ASP A 192 -21.94 14.96 -28.75
CA ASP A 192 -22.29 13.64 -28.22
C ASP A 192 -22.99 13.70 -26.85
N MET A 193 -22.75 14.70 -25.98
CA MET A 193 -23.45 14.79 -24.68
C MET A 193 -23.79 16.22 -24.27
N ASP A 194 -25.05 16.43 -23.90
CA ASP A 194 -25.52 17.68 -23.30
C ASP A 194 -24.99 17.85 -21.87
N PHE A 195 -24.90 19.10 -21.39
CA PHE A 195 -24.48 19.45 -20.04
C PHE A 195 -25.32 18.72 -18.98
N LYS A 196 -26.65 18.67 -19.16
CA LYS A 196 -27.54 17.98 -18.22
C LYS A 196 -27.24 16.49 -18.14
N GLN A 197 -27.04 15.83 -19.28
CA GLN A 197 -26.72 14.40 -19.33
C GLN A 197 -25.39 14.09 -18.63
N ARG A 198 -24.38 14.94 -18.84
CA ARG A 198 -23.07 14.83 -18.18
C ARG A 198 -23.20 15.01 -16.66
N HIS A 199 -23.93 16.02 -16.23
CA HIS A 199 -24.18 16.28 -14.81
C HIS A 199 -24.91 15.11 -14.15
N ASP A 200 -25.99 14.61 -14.77
CA ASP A 200 -26.76 13.48 -14.27
C ASP A 200 -25.93 12.20 -14.21
N TYR A 201 -25.04 11.97 -15.19
CA TYR A 201 -24.08 10.87 -15.15
C TYR A 201 -23.18 10.96 -13.92
N PHE A 202 -22.50 12.07 -13.68
CA PHE A 202 -21.59 12.20 -12.54
C PHE A 202 -22.32 12.10 -11.20
N MET A 203 -23.54 12.65 -11.12
CA MET A 203 -24.37 12.53 -9.92
C MET A 203 -24.76 11.07 -9.64
N ASN A 204 -25.13 10.31 -10.68
CA ASN A 204 -25.44 8.90 -10.56
C ASN A 204 -24.21 8.05 -10.27
N LEU A 205 -23.08 8.31 -10.95
CA LEU A 205 -21.80 7.63 -10.72
C LEU A 205 -21.34 7.83 -9.28
N ARG A 206 -21.44 9.05 -8.75
CA ARG A 206 -21.13 9.37 -7.35
C ARG A 206 -22.03 8.63 -6.37
N ARG A 207 -23.29 8.37 -6.73
CA ARG A 207 -24.23 7.58 -5.89
C ARG A 207 -23.91 6.09 -5.94
N SER A 208 -23.64 5.53 -7.12
CA SER A 208 -23.37 4.10 -7.29
C SER A 208 -21.98 3.70 -6.81
N TYR A 209 -20.94 4.44 -7.20
CA TYR A 209 -19.57 4.20 -6.73
C TYR A 209 -19.43 4.56 -5.24
N GLY A 210 -20.18 5.57 -4.81
CA GLY A 210 -20.23 6.06 -3.44
C GLY A 210 -19.09 7.00 -3.08
N ARG A 211 -18.89 7.20 -1.78
CA ARG A 211 -17.92 8.17 -1.23
C ARG A 211 -16.99 7.47 -0.24
N THR A 212 -15.73 7.91 -0.22
CA THR A 212 -14.76 7.50 0.79
C THR A 212 -15.02 8.26 2.08
N ALA A 213 -14.90 7.57 3.21
CA ALA A 213 -14.99 8.13 4.55
C ALA A 213 -13.78 7.66 5.38
N LEU A 214 -13.29 8.53 6.26
CA LEU A 214 -12.25 8.20 7.23
C LEU A 214 -12.90 7.93 8.58
N LEU A 215 -12.69 6.72 9.12
CA LEU A 215 -13.19 6.31 10.42
C LEU A 215 -12.07 6.38 11.47
N LEU A 216 -12.17 7.33 12.40
CA LEU A 216 -11.25 7.48 13.52
C LEU A 216 -11.83 6.80 14.76
N SER A 217 -11.36 5.59 15.04
CA SER A 217 -11.79 4.82 16.20
C SER A 217 -11.27 5.42 17.52
N GLY A 218 -11.95 5.09 18.62
CA GLY A 218 -11.48 5.39 19.97
C GLY A 218 -10.39 4.41 20.42
N GLY A 219 -9.52 4.86 21.34
CA GLY A 219 -8.44 4.00 21.87
C GLY A 219 -7.63 4.61 23.02
N GLY A 220 -8.22 5.54 23.80
CA GLY A 220 -7.50 6.22 24.88
C GLY A 220 -6.32 7.05 24.35
N THR A 221 -5.12 6.83 24.91
CA THR A 221 -3.87 7.50 24.50
C THR A 221 -3.40 7.09 23.11
N LEU A 222 -3.74 5.90 22.61
CA LEU A 222 -3.38 5.48 21.24
C LEU A 222 -4.07 6.36 20.18
N GLY A 223 -5.08 7.14 20.56
CA GLY A 223 -5.73 8.08 19.65
C GLY A 223 -4.81 9.22 19.15
N TYR A 224 -3.63 9.43 19.74
CA TYR A 224 -2.65 10.37 19.19
C TYR A 224 -2.07 9.90 17.84
N PHE A 225 -2.06 8.60 17.54
CA PHE A 225 -1.61 8.12 16.22
C PHE A 225 -2.48 8.65 15.07
N HIS A 226 -3.74 8.98 15.34
CA HIS A 226 -4.61 9.62 14.35
C HIS A 226 -4.05 10.95 13.84
N ILE A 227 -3.28 11.67 14.66
CA ILE A 227 -2.64 12.93 14.24
C ILE A 227 -1.67 12.68 13.08
N GLY A 228 -0.84 11.64 13.17
CA GLY A 228 0.10 11.29 12.10
C GLY A 228 -0.62 10.92 10.80
N VAL A 229 -1.66 10.10 10.90
CA VAL A 229 -2.49 9.72 9.74
C VAL A 229 -3.16 10.94 9.12
N LEU A 230 -3.78 11.80 9.93
CA LEU A 230 -4.43 13.03 9.47
C LEU A 230 -3.44 14.00 8.84
N LYS A 231 -2.26 14.19 9.45
CA LYS A 231 -1.17 15.00 8.90
C LYS A 231 -0.77 14.52 7.52
N THR A 232 -0.53 13.22 7.35
CA THR A 232 -0.17 12.63 6.06
C THR A 232 -1.27 12.83 5.03
N LEU A 233 -2.53 12.55 5.38
CA LEU A 233 -3.67 12.70 4.46
C LEU A 233 -3.91 14.17 4.06
N VAL A 234 -3.79 15.10 5.00
CA VAL A 234 -3.95 16.54 4.74
C VAL A 234 -2.82 17.06 3.87
N ASN A 235 -1.56 16.75 4.21
CA ASN A 235 -0.39 17.20 3.43
C ASN A 235 -0.38 16.61 2.01
N ALA A 236 -0.88 15.38 1.84
CA ALA A 236 -1.05 14.75 0.53
C ALA A 236 -2.31 15.21 -0.24
N ARG A 237 -3.17 16.05 0.36
CA ARG A 237 -4.50 16.43 -0.17
C ARG A 237 -5.41 15.23 -0.48
N LEU A 238 -5.30 14.18 0.33
CA LEU A 238 -6.07 12.93 0.25
C LEU A 238 -7.10 12.77 1.38
N LEU A 239 -7.28 13.78 2.23
CA LEU A 239 -8.28 13.74 3.30
C LEU A 239 -9.70 13.59 2.71
N PRO A 240 -10.43 12.51 3.01
CA PRO A 240 -11.78 12.34 2.50
C PRO A 240 -12.74 13.37 3.09
N ARG A 241 -13.78 13.73 2.32
CA ARG A 241 -14.77 14.73 2.74
C ARG A 241 -15.67 14.29 3.89
N ILE A 242 -15.70 13.00 4.21
CA ILE A 242 -16.53 12.44 5.27
C ILE A 242 -15.59 11.91 6.35
N LEU A 243 -15.68 12.48 7.55
CA LEU A 243 -14.98 12.01 8.73
C LEU A 243 -15.99 11.46 9.70
N SER A 244 -15.68 10.31 10.29
CA SER A 244 -16.46 9.72 11.36
C SER A 244 -15.55 9.41 12.53
N GLY A 245 -15.94 9.79 13.73
CA GLY A 245 -15.10 9.64 14.90
C GLY A 245 -15.85 9.11 16.11
N ALA A 246 -15.19 8.26 16.89
CA ALA A 246 -15.65 7.75 18.17
C ALA A 246 -14.64 8.09 19.29
N SER A 247 -15.11 8.50 20.47
CA SER A 247 -14.26 8.82 21.64
C SER A 247 -13.08 9.76 21.27
N THR A 248 -11.82 9.38 21.47
CA THR A 248 -10.65 10.20 21.07
C THR A 248 -10.64 10.55 19.57
N GLY A 249 -11.07 9.64 18.70
CA GLY A 249 -11.18 9.91 17.26
C GLY A 249 -12.25 10.97 16.94
N SER A 250 -13.31 11.08 17.74
CA SER A 250 -14.32 12.15 17.59
C SER A 250 -13.76 13.52 17.93
N VAL A 251 -12.83 13.61 18.89
CA VAL A 251 -12.13 14.86 19.23
C VAL A 251 -11.26 15.31 18.05
N MET A 252 -10.41 14.41 17.55
CA MET A 252 -9.51 14.72 16.42
C MET A 252 -10.29 15.07 15.15
N ALA A 253 -11.32 14.30 14.81
CA ALA A 253 -12.20 14.62 13.68
C ALA A 253 -12.87 15.99 13.83
N SER A 254 -13.36 16.31 15.04
CA SER A 254 -14.00 17.59 15.31
C SER A 254 -13.06 18.76 15.09
N VAL A 255 -11.84 18.69 15.65
CA VAL A 255 -10.82 19.74 15.50
C VAL A 255 -10.52 20.02 14.02
N ILE A 256 -10.27 18.95 13.25
CA ILE A 256 -10.01 19.05 11.81
C ILE A 256 -11.19 19.63 11.02
N CYS A 257 -12.42 19.26 11.37
CA CYS A 257 -13.62 19.78 10.71
C CYS A 257 -13.96 21.24 11.08
N THR A 258 -13.23 21.87 12.00
CA THR A 258 -13.42 23.31 12.30
C THR A 258 -12.49 24.24 11.56
N LEU A 259 -11.37 23.70 11.09
CA LEU A 259 -10.30 24.50 10.54
C LEU A 259 -10.45 24.57 9.03
N ASN A 260 -10.08 25.73 8.47
CA ASN A 260 -9.92 25.87 7.03
C ASN A 260 -8.73 25.03 6.56
N GLU A 261 -8.61 24.76 5.26
CA GLU A 261 -7.53 23.92 4.74
C GLU A 261 -6.13 24.43 5.13
N GLN A 262 -5.89 25.73 5.06
CA GLN A 262 -4.62 26.37 5.44
C GLN A 262 -4.35 26.22 6.94
N ASP A 263 -5.34 26.54 7.78
CA ASP A 263 -5.25 26.43 9.23
C ASP A 263 -4.99 24.98 9.67
N ARG A 264 -5.60 23.98 9.00
CA ARG A 264 -5.34 22.56 9.25
C ARG A 264 -3.89 22.17 9.00
N ILE A 265 -3.34 22.62 7.87
CA ILE A 265 -1.95 22.33 7.49
C ILE A 265 -1.01 22.96 8.51
N ALA A 266 -1.26 24.22 8.90
CA ALA A 266 -0.46 24.90 9.91
C ALA A 266 -0.49 24.15 11.25
N MET A 267 -1.68 23.83 11.76
CA MET A 267 -1.86 23.11 13.03
C MET A 267 -1.21 21.72 13.02
N LEU A 268 -1.30 20.96 11.92
CA LEU A 268 -0.73 19.60 11.86
C LEU A 268 0.79 19.59 11.66
N ASN A 269 1.37 20.68 11.14
CA ASN A 269 2.81 20.81 10.98
C ASN A 269 3.50 21.36 12.23
N ASP A 270 2.80 22.18 13.02
CA ASP A 270 3.26 22.65 14.31
C ASP A 270 2.83 21.69 15.43
N TYR A 271 3.74 20.81 15.85
CA TYR A 271 3.47 19.83 16.90
C TYR A 271 3.14 20.46 18.26
N ASP A 272 3.62 21.68 18.52
CA ASP A 272 3.35 22.39 19.78
C ASP A 272 1.96 23.04 19.77
N ALA A 273 1.42 23.33 18.59
CA ALA A 273 0.04 23.79 18.41
C ALA A 273 -1.00 22.67 18.57
N ILE A 274 -0.59 21.40 18.47
CA ILE A 274 -1.48 20.27 18.70
C ILE A 274 -1.62 20.10 20.20
N PRO A 275 -2.83 20.18 20.76
CA PRO A 275 -3.00 20.19 22.19
C PRO A 275 -2.88 18.76 22.73
N VAL A 276 -1.64 18.29 22.90
CA VAL A 276 -1.33 16.97 23.46
C VAL A 276 -1.77 16.90 24.93
N ASN A 277 -1.88 18.04 25.60
CA ASN A 277 -2.32 18.17 27.00
C ASN A 277 -3.84 18.07 27.21
N VAL A 278 -4.63 17.83 26.16
CA VAL A 278 -6.10 17.68 26.26
C VAL A 278 -6.53 16.52 27.16
N PHE A 279 -5.61 15.58 27.45
CA PHE A 279 -5.86 14.42 28.31
C PHE A 279 -5.05 14.39 29.62
N SER A 280 -4.23 15.41 29.93
CA SER A 280 -3.42 15.47 31.15
C SER A 280 -3.29 16.90 31.68
N ARG A 281 -3.43 17.11 33.00
CA ARG A 281 -3.16 18.42 33.63
C ARG A 281 -1.65 18.70 33.61
N PRO A 282 -1.17 19.84 33.10
CA PRO A 282 0.24 20.23 33.20
C PRO A 282 0.71 20.36 34.65
N GLU A 283 -0.17 20.79 35.55
CA GLU A 283 0.13 21.05 36.96
C GLU A 283 0.07 19.80 37.86
N ALA A 284 -0.50 18.69 37.36
CA ALA A 284 -0.61 17.44 38.08
C ALA A 284 -0.68 16.26 37.09
N PRO A 285 0.45 15.70 36.64
CA PRO A 285 0.45 14.54 35.78
C PRO A 285 -0.25 13.37 36.49
N ASP A 286 -1.35 12.90 35.90
CA ASP A 286 -2.09 11.75 36.44
C ASP A 286 -1.18 10.52 36.42
N THR A 287 -0.71 10.09 37.60
CA THR A 287 -0.01 8.82 37.75
C THR A 287 -0.92 7.67 37.31
N LEU A 288 -0.33 6.59 36.76
CA LEU A 288 -1.07 5.42 36.30
C LEU A 288 -2.01 4.87 37.39
N LEU A 289 -1.58 4.95 38.66
CA LEU A 289 -2.38 4.59 39.84
C LEU A 289 -3.63 5.48 40.04
N LEU A 290 -3.54 6.79 39.77
CA LEU A 290 -4.70 7.70 39.83
C LEU A 290 -5.69 7.43 38.70
N ARG A 291 -5.21 7.07 37.50
CA ARG A 291 -6.06 6.67 36.37
C ARG A 291 -6.76 5.34 36.63
N LEU A 292 -6.04 4.37 37.22
CA LEU A 292 -6.59 3.10 37.69
C LEU A 292 -7.61 3.28 38.82
N ASN A 293 -7.33 4.14 39.80
CA ASN A 293 -8.25 4.41 40.91
C ASN A 293 -9.53 5.13 40.43
N ARG A 294 -9.42 6.10 39.51
CA ARG A 294 -10.59 6.72 38.87
C ARG A 294 -11.38 5.75 37.99
N TYR A 295 -10.69 4.83 37.31
CA TYR A 295 -11.33 3.77 36.54
C TYR A 295 -12.13 2.82 37.45
N LEU A 296 -11.55 2.41 38.58
CA LEU A 296 -12.19 1.52 39.54
C LEU A 296 -13.37 2.18 40.27
N LEU A 297 -13.31 3.48 40.57
CA LEU A 297 -14.36 4.21 41.29
C LEU A 297 -15.46 4.79 40.38
N ASN A 298 -15.10 5.32 39.21
CA ASN A 298 -16.00 6.13 38.38
C ASN A 298 -16.19 5.60 36.95
N GLY A 299 -15.53 4.50 36.57
CA GLY A 299 -15.59 3.92 35.21
C GLY A 299 -14.97 4.79 34.10
N ASN A 300 -14.33 5.91 34.45
CA ASN A 300 -13.79 6.90 33.50
C ASN A 300 -12.29 7.10 33.71
N LEU A 301 -11.49 6.91 32.65
CA LEU A 301 -10.04 7.09 32.67
C LEU A 301 -9.59 8.56 32.62
N TYR A 302 -10.44 9.46 32.12
CA TYR A 302 -10.13 10.87 31.89
C TYR A 302 -11.22 11.78 32.44
N ASP A 303 -10.82 12.95 32.94
CA ASP A 303 -11.76 13.96 33.45
C ASP A 303 -12.47 14.66 32.25
N PRO A 304 -13.79 14.45 32.09
CA PRO A 304 -14.54 15.01 30.97
C PRO A 304 -14.74 16.53 31.07
N VAL A 305 -14.51 17.14 32.24
CA VAL A 305 -14.64 18.59 32.45
C VAL A 305 -13.43 19.31 31.85
N ILE A 306 -12.22 18.79 32.08
CA ILE A 306 -10.97 19.35 31.53
C ILE A 306 -10.98 19.29 30.00
N LEU A 307 -11.32 18.13 29.43
CA LEU A 307 -11.44 17.94 27.99
C LEU A 307 -12.40 18.98 27.37
N LYS A 308 -13.49 19.26 28.06
CA LYS A 308 -14.53 20.20 27.64
C LYS A 308 -14.02 21.65 27.71
N ASP A 309 -13.37 22.03 28.80
CA ASP A 309 -12.85 23.39 28.97
C ASP A 309 -11.68 23.68 28.02
N THR A 310 -10.73 22.75 27.84
CA THR A 310 -9.62 22.91 26.88
C THR A 310 -10.10 22.99 25.43
N LEU A 311 -11.07 22.17 25.02
CA LEU A 311 -11.62 22.24 23.67
C LEU A 311 -12.43 23.52 23.43
N ARG A 312 -13.11 24.02 24.47
CA ARG A 312 -13.89 25.26 24.40
C ARG A 312 -12.99 26.49 24.36
N GLU A 313 -11.92 26.51 25.14
CA GLU A 313 -10.92 27.60 25.14
C GLU A 313 -10.19 27.69 23.80
N GLN A 314 -9.84 26.55 23.19
CA GLN A 314 -9.08 26.57 21.93
C GLN A 314 -9.93 26.75 20.67
N TYR A 315 -11.14 26.20 20.63
CA TYR A 315 -11.93 26.14 19.39
C TYR A 315 -13.31 26.83 19.49
N GLY A 316 -13.64 27.41 20.64
CA GLY A 316 -14.90 28.12 20.85
C GLY A 316 -16.15 27.23 20.81
N ASP A 317 -17.31 27.88 20.89
CA ASP A 317 -18.62 27.23 20.86
C ASP A 317 -19.15 27.07 19.42
N ILE A 318 -18.42 26.32 18.57
CA ILE A 318 -18.82 26.10 17.16
C ILE A 318 -19.78 24.91 17.01
N THR A 319 -20.89 25.14 16.29
CA THR A 319 -21.93 24.13 15.98
C THR A 319 -21.54 23.20 14.82
N PHE A 320 -22.29 22.12 14.59
CA PHE A 320 -22.04 21.22 13.45
C PHE A 320 -22.30 21.92 12.11
N ALA A 321 -23.32 22.78 12.03
CA ALA A 321 -23.64 23.54 10.83
C ALA A 321 -22.52 24.55 10.49
N GLU A 322 -22.04 25.29 11.48
CA GLU A 322 -20.93 26.25 11.31
C GLU A 322 -19.63 25.55 10.90
N ALA A 323 -19.31 24.41 11.53
CA ALA A 323 -18.13 23.62 11.18
C ALA A 323 -18.19 23.11 9.73
N TYR A 324 -19.36 22.66 9.27
CA TYR A 324 -19.57 22.27 7.87
C TYR A 324 -19.42 23.45 6.92
N ASN A 325 -20.07 24.59 7.23
CA ASN A 325 -19.99 25.78 6.38
C ASN A 325 -18.55 26.29 6.22
N ARG A 326 -17.75 26.21 7.28
CA ARG A 326 -16.34 26.62 7.28
C ARG A 326 -15.43 25.64 6.55
N SER A 327 -15.48 24.34 6.89
CA SER A 327 -14.51 23.36 6.40
C SER A 327 -14.94 22.57 5.16
N GLN A 328 -16.24 22.57 4.84
CA GLN A 328 -16.87 21.70 3.83
C GLN A 328 -16.63 20.20 4.06
N LEU A 329 -16.24 19.81 5.28
CA LEU A 329 -16.11 18.43 5.72
C LEU A 329 -17.36 18.00 6.49
N ILE A 330 -17.82 16.78 6.21
CA ILE A 330 -18.95 16.17 6.89
C ILE A 330 -18.42 15.43 8.12
N LEU A 331 -18.76 15.95 9.30
CA LEU A 331 -18.38 15.36 10.59
C LEU A 331 -19.49 14.48 11.13
N ASN A 332 -19.19 13.20 11.35
CA ASN A 332 -20.07 12.24 11.99
C ASN A 332 -19.48 11.85 13.35
N ILE A 333 -20.26 12.00 14.42
CA ILE A 333 -19.88 11.55 15.76
C ILE A 333 -20.86 10.47 16.20
N THR A 334 -20.33 9.29 16.49
CA THR A 334 -21.12 8.20 17.06
C THR A 334 -21.10 8.27 18.57
N VAL A 335 -22.29 8.18 19.18
CA VAL A 335 -22.47 8.19 20.63
C VAL A 335 -23.11 6.89 21.07
N SER A 336 -22.33 6.06 21.78
CA SER A 336 -22.82 4.87 22.47
C SER A 336 -23.84 5.26 23.54
N SER A 337 -24.95 4.52 23.61
CA SER A 337 -25.87 4.65 24.73
C SER A 337 -25.36 3.91 25.96
N ALA A 338 -25.85 4.31 27.14
CA ALA A 338 -25.65 3.66 28.42
C ALA A 338 -26.45 2.35 28.58
N SER A 339 -27.51 2.15 27.78
CA SER A 339 -28.38 0.97 27.84
C SER A 339 -28.22 0.11 26.59
N ILE A 340 -28.19 -1.21 26.76
CA ILE A 340 -28.14 -2.20 25.66
C ILE A 340 -29.39 -2.09 24.77
N TYR A 341 -30.50 -1.59 25.32
CA TYR A 341 -31.77 -1.43 24.61
C TYR A 341 -31.91 -0.10 23.86
N GLU A 342 -30.95 0.82 24.00
CA GLU A 342 -30.99 2.11 23.32
C GLU A 342 -30.09 2.11 22.08
N MET A 343 -30.66 2.52 20.95
CA MET A 343 -29.94 2.59 19.69
C MET A 343 -28.83 3.66 19.74
N PRO A 344 -27.61 3.38 19.24
CA PRO A 344 -26.54 4.36 19.20
C PRO A 344 -26.95 5.58 18.38
N ARG A 345 -26.56 6.77 18.85
CA ARG A 345 -26.91 8.04 18.19
C ARG A 345 -25.80 8.49 17.25
N LEU A 346 -26.19 8.98 16.08
CA LEU A 346 -25.30 9.59 15.10
C LEU A 346 -25.56 11.10 15.03
N LEU A 347 -24.52 11.89 15.31
CA LEU A 347 -24.58 13.34 15.30
C LEU A 347 -23.81 13.89 14.11
N ASN A 348 -24.48 14.74 13.33
CA ASN A 348 -23.94 15.37 12.12
C ASN A 348 -24.68 16.71 11.87
N TYR A 349 -24.19 17.52 10.92
CA TYR A 349 -24.81 18.79 10.50
C TYR A 349 -26.26 18.63 10.02
N ILE A 350 -26.68 17.43 9.61
CA ILE A 350 -28.07 17.15 9.21
C ILE A 350 -28.93 16.78 10.42
N THR A 351 -28.45 15.88 11.29
CA THR A 351 -29.25 15.32 12.40
C THR A 351 -29.24 16.19 13.65
N ALA A 352 -28.21 17.04 13.81
CA ALA A 352 -27.99 17.86 14.99
C ALA A 352 -27.24 19.17 14.63
N PRO A 353 -27.79 20.04 13.76
CA PRO A 353 -27.10 21.24 13.25
C PRO A 353 -26.66 22.21 14.35
N ASP A 354 -27.53 22.49 15.32
CA ASP A 354 -27.35 23.52 16.35
C ASP A 354 -26.62 23.02 17.61
N VAL A 355 -26.17 21.77 17.60
CA VAL A 355 -25.50 21.17 18.76
C VAL A 355 -24.04 21.58 18.80
N VAL A 356 -23.62 22.17 19.92
CA VAL A 356 -22.21 22.51 20.17
C VAL A 356 -21.39 21.24 20.41
N ARG A 357 -20.29 21.09 19.65
CA ARG A 357 -19.54 19.82 19.53
C ARG A 357 -18.97 19.27 20.85
N TRP A 358 -18.51 20.13 21.78
CA TRP A 358 -17.94 19.67 23.06
C TRP A 358 -18.97 19.00 23.98
N ARG A 359 -20.26 19.36 23.89
CA ARG A 359 -21.31 18.78 24.74
C ARG A 359 -21.48 17.28 24.53
N GLN A 360 -21.06 16.77 23.36
CA GLN A 360 -21.30 15.39 22.93
C GLN A 360 -20.06 14.51 23.11
N ILE A 361 -18.87 15.08 22.95
CA ILE A 361 -17.60 14.45 23.34
C ILE A 361 -17.65 14.00 24.82
N LYS A 362 -18.36 14.76 25.67
CA LYS A 362 -18.64 14.40 27.06
C LYS A 362 -19.42 13.07 27.18
N ARG A 363 -20.48 12.87 26.39
CA ARG A 363 -21.35 11.67 26.46
C ARG A 363 -20.71 10.44 25.82
N THR A 364 -19.93 10.60 24.75
CA THR A 364 -19.25 9.46 24.10
C THR A 364 -18.28 8.80 25.08
N LYS A 365 -17.41 9.57 25.74
CA LYS A 365 -16.37 9.03 26.62
C LYS A 365 -16.89 8.39 27.91
N THR A 366 -17.96 8.93 28.50
CA THR A 366 -18.57 8.35 29.71
C THR A 366 -19.20 6.97 29.49
N HIS A 367 -19.52 6.61 28.24
CA HIS A 367 -20.23 5.36 27.94
C HIS A 367 -19.40 4.35 27.12
N THR A 368 -18.36 4.77 26.40
CA THR A 368 -17.49 3.82 25.68
C THR A 368 -16.56 3.03 26.62
N LEU A 369 -16.23 3.55 27.81
CA LEU A 369 -15.29 2.90 28.74
C LEU A 369 -15.94 1.84 29.66
N THR A 370 -17.25 1.88 29.86
CA THR A 370 -18.01 0.84 30.57
C THR A 370 -18.08 -0.47 29.79
N PHE A 371 -17.87 -0.45 28.46
CA PHE A 371 -17.84 -1.64 27.61
C PHE A 371 -16.49 -2.39 27.57
N LEU A 372 -15.41 -1.80 28.11
CA LEU A 372 -14.10 -2.46 28.16
C LEU A 372 -14.00 -3.54 29.27
N HIS A 373 -15.10 -3.78 30.01
CA HIS A 373 -15.17 -4.78 31.09
C HIS A 373 -15.95 -6.07 30.74
N LEU A 374 -16.33 -6.28 29.49
CA LEU A 374 -16.74 -7.60 29.00
C LEU A 374 -15.94 -7.96 27.75
N GLY A 375 -14.68 -8.31 27.97
CA GLY A 375 -13.97 -9.16 27.02
C GLY A 375 -14.54 -10.57 27.15
N TYR A 376 -15.56 -10.89 26.35
CA TYR A 376 -15.84 -12.23 25.79
C TYR A 376 -16.96 -12.08 24.77
N LEU A 377 -16.76 -12.65 23.58
CA LEU A 377 -17.60 -12.59 22.37
C LEU A 377 -17.52 -11.27 21.60
N VAL A 378 -16.77 -11.25 20.49
CA VAL A 378 -17.33 -11.25 19.12
C VAL A 378 -16.15 -11.41 18.15
N GLY A 379 -15.75 -12.66 17.93
CA GLY A 379 -15.42 -13.08 16.56
C GLY A 379 -16.74 -13.21 15.83
N SER A 380 -17.20 -12.14 15.17
CA SER A 380 -18.36 -12.12 14.23
C SER A 380 -18.72 -10.67 13.81
N VAL A 381 -17.73 -9.84 13.43
CA VAL A 381 -18.01 -8.61 12.65
C VAL A 381 -17.17 -8.56 11.37
N SER A 382 -16.67 -9.72 10.91
CA SER A 382 -15.95 -9.82 9.64
C SER A 382 -16.85 -10.08 8.42
N ASN A 383 -18.18 -10.16 8.59
CA ASN A 383 -19.12 -10.52 7.51
C ASN A 383 -20.22 -9.48 7.22
N ALA A 384 -20.09 -8.24 7.68
CA ALA A 384 -21.11 -7.19 7.46
C ALA A 384 -20.56 -5.92 6.80
N CYS A 385 -19.57 -6.07 5.93
CA CYS A 385 -19.20 -5.10 4.91
C CYS A 385 -18.95 -5.85 3.60
N ILE A 386 -20.05 -6.21 2.94
CA ILE A 386 -20.12 -6.44 1.49
C ILE A 386 -20.98 -5.30 0.92
#